data_AF-A0A4R0NF93-F1
#
_entry.id   AF-A0A4R0NF93-F1
#
_cell.length_a   1.000
_cell.length_b   1.000
_cell.length_c   1.000
_cell.angle_alpha   90.00
_cell.angle_beta   90.00
_cell.angle_gamma   90.00
#
_symmetry.space_group_name_H-M   'P 1'
#
loop_
_entity.id
_entity.type
_entity.pdbx_description
1 polymer ?
#
loop_
_entity_poly.entity_id
_entity_poly.type
_entity_poly.pdbx_seq_one_letter_code
_entity_poly.pdbx_strand_id
1 'polypeptide(L)'
;MTDKKRVNPKTLKNALKNIKSRFETGTVTKMDDVGSMYKTGLISAMGIGHDGYVTKFSAPENFTVNDLLKLADITDTDVELIWEVVKRQAKKSYKKRDISHLLKEEDSE
;
A
#
# COMPACT_ATOMS: atom_id res chain seq x y z
N MET A 1 13.28 1.74 -25.12
CA MET A 1 14.26 2.29 -24.16
C MET A 1 13.52 3.26 -23.27
N THR A 2 13.13 2.85 -22.07
CA THR A 2 12.28 3.65 -21.19
C THR A 2 13.11 4.79 -20.60
N ASP A 3 12.69 6.01 -20.87
CA ASP A 3 13.23 7.24 -20.30
C ASP A 3 13.35 7.07 -18.77
N LYS A 4 14.58 6.83 -18.28
CA LYS A 4 14.88 6.88 -16.84
C LYS A 4 14.70 8.34 -16.45
N LYS A 5 13.47 8.74 -16.12
CA LYS A 5 13.21 10.00 -15.40
C LYS A 5 14.18 9.99 -14.23
N ARG A 6 15.20 10.85 -14.30
CA ARG A 6 16.23 10.94 -13.26
C ARG A 6 15.53 11.35 -11.97
N VAL A 7 15.28 10.37 -11.11
CA VAL A 7 14.73 10.63 -9.78
C VAL A 7 15.73 11.52 -9.05
N ASN A 8 15.26 12.66 -8.53
CA ASN A 8 16.14 13.56 -7.80
C ASN A 8 16.42 12.95 -6.42
N PRO A 9 17.68 12.64 -6.07
CA PRO A 9 18.00 11.95 -4.82
C PRO A 9 17.61 12.76 -3.57
N LYS A 10 17.74 14.09 -3.61
CA LYS A 10 17.38 14.97 -2.50
C LYS A 10 15.87 15.00 -2.28
N THR A 11 15.10 15.12 -3.36
CA THR A 11 13.63 15.07 -3.30
C THR A 11 13.16 13.71 -2.80
N LEU A 12 13.75 12.62 -3.28
CA LEU A 12 13.43 11.27 -2.81
C LEU A 12 13.70 11.12 -1.32
N LYS A 13 14.89 11.50 -0.86
CA LYS A 13 15.26 11.42 0.56
C LYS A 13 14.30 12.20 1.46
N ASN A 14 13.90 13.39 1.03
CA ASN A 14 12.95 14.21 1.80
C ASN A 14 11.55 13.61 1.82
N ALA A 15 11.08 13.06 0.69
CA ALA A 15 9.79 12.38 0.61
C ALA A 15 9.76 11.16 1.54
N LEU A 16 10.77 10.29 1.49
CA LEU A 16 10.84 9.09 2.33
C LEU A 16 10.86 9.44 3.83
N LYS A 17 11.61 10.47 4.24
CA LYS A 17 11.59 10.99 5.61
C LYS A 17 10.21 11.51 6.04
N ASN A 18 9.52 12.21 5.16
CA ASN A 18 8.18 12.72 5.45
C ASN A 18 7.19 11.55 5.62
N ILE A 19 7.24 10.57 4.71
CA ILE A 19 6.41 9.37 4.78
C ILE A 19 6.62 8.64 6.11
N LYS A 20 7.88 8.40 6.50
CA LYS A 20 8.24 7.81 7.79
C LYS A 20 7.58 8.54 8.96
N SER A 21 7.84 9.84 9.06
CA SER A 21 7.31 10.67 10.13
C SER A 21 5.78 10.64 10.19
N ARG A 22 5.10 10.62 9.05
CA ARG A 22 3.63 10.56 9.02
C ARG A 22 3.06 9.22 9.46
N PHE A 23 3.73 8.12 9.13
CA PHE A 23 3.34 6.80 9.65
C PHE A 23 3.55 6.72 11.16
N GLU A 24 4.72 7.14 11.65
CA GLU A 24 5.06 7.13 13.09
C GLU A 24 4.13 8.03 13.92
N THR A 25 3.70 9.16 13.37
CA THR A 25 2.74 10.07 14.03
C THR A 25 1.28 9.67 13.84
N GLY A 26 0.99 8.63 13.05
CA GLY A 26 -0.38 8.19 12.75
C GLY A 26 -1.17 9.17 11.87
N THR A 27 -0.52 10.14 11.22
CA THR A 27 -1.19 11.14 10.38
C THR A 27 -1.53 10.62 8.98
N VAL A 28 -1.04 9.44 8.61
CA VAL A 28 -1.49 8.73 7.40
C VAL A 28 -2.86 8.09 7.65
N THR A 29 -3.89 8.64 7.01
CA THR A 29 -5.25 8.06 7.08
C THR A 29 -5.59 7.23 5.84
N LYS A 30 -5.04 7.62 4.68
CA LYS A 30 -5.23 6.97 3.38
C LYS A 30 -3.88 6.67 2.74
N MET A 31 -3.79 5.58 1.96
CA MET A 31 -2.56 5.26 1.24
C MET A 31 -2.31 6.24 0.09
N ASP A 32 -3.37 6.76 -0.54
CA ASP A 32 -3.25 7.78 -1.59
C ASP A 32 -2.47 9.04 -1.14
N ASP A 33 -2.55 9.41 0.15
CA ASP A 33 -1.77 10.51 0.74
C ASP A 33 -0.25 10.23 0.72
N VAL A 34 0.14 8.97 0.82
CA VAL A 34 1.54 8.52 0.69
C VAL A 34 1.93 8.49 -0.79
N GLY A 35 1.03 7.94 -1.62
CA GLY A 35 1.25 7.76 -3.06
C GLY A 35 1.42 9.09 -3.82
N SER A 36 0.84 10.17 -3.31
CA SER A 36 0.89 11.50 -3.93
C SER A 36 2.15 12.30 -3.61
N MET A 37 2.90 11.95 -2.56
CA MET A 37 4.04 12.75 -2.09
C MET A 37 5.18 12.88 -3.10
N TYR A 38 5.59 11.76 -3.70
CA TYR A 38 6.58 11.76 -4.78
C TYR A 38 6.43 10.53 -5.68
N LYS A 39 5.33 10.50 -6.43
CA LYS A 39 4.91 9.36 -7.27
C LYS A 39 6.05 8.74 -8.10
N THR A 40 6.79 9.54 -8.87
CA THR A 40 7.87 9.02 -9.73
C THR A 40 9.04 8.44 -8.93
N GLY A 41 9.34 9.04 -7.76
CA GLY A 41 10.36 8.54 -6.85
C GLY A 41 9.97 7.22 -6.20
N LEU A 42 8.74 7.11 -5.71
CA LEU A 42 8.24 5.90 -5.06
C LEU A 42 8.04 4.74 -6.05
N ILE A 43 7.53 5.00 -7.26
CA ILE A 43 7.47 4.00 -8.34
C ILE A 43 8.87 3.40 -8.58
N SER A 44 9.87 4.27 -8.69
CA SER A 44 11.26 3.85 -8.95
C SER A 44 11.87 3.11 -7.75
N ALA A 45 11.62 3.58 -6.52
CA ALA A 45 12.19 3.01 -5.30
C ALA A 45 11.56 1.65 -4.95
N MET A 46 10.25 1.49 -5.13
CA MET A 46 9.55 0.21 -4.90
C MET A 46 9.81 -0.81 -6.02
N GLY A 47 10.30 -0.35 -7.18
CA GLY A 47 10.51 -1.19 -8.37
C GLY A 47 9.19 -1.78 -8.91
N ILE A 48 8.10 -1.02 -8.84
CA ILE A 48 6.79 -1.44 -9.35
C ILE A 48 6.39 -0.63 -10.58
N GLY A 49 5.58 -1.21 -11.46
CA GLY A 49 5.04 -0.49 -12.62
C GLY A 49 4.08 0.64 -12.21
N HIS A 50 3.90 1.62 -13.10
CA HIS A 50 2.98 2.75 -12.86
C HIS A 50 1.56 2.30 -12.51
N ASP A 51 1.01 1.34 -13.25
CA ASP A 51 -0.36 0.90 -13.04
C ASP A 51 -0.49 0.12 -11.73
N GLY A 52 0.47 -0.77 -11.47
CA GLY A 52 0.58 -1.47 -10.20
C GLY A 52 0.75 -0.54 -8.99
N TYR A 53 1.36 0.63 -9.19
CA TYR A 53 1.43 1.69 -8.18
C TYR A 53 0.07 2.35 -7.97
N VAL A 54 -0.55 2.85 -9.05
CA VAL A 54 -1.85 3.54 -8.97
C VAL A 54 -2.89 2.65 -8.32
N THR A 55 -3.03 1.40 -8.79
CA THR A 55 -3.99 0.43 -8.25
C THR A 55 -3.81 0.20 -6.76
N LYS A 56 -2.57 0.03 -6.28
CA LYS A 56 -2.33 -0.27 -4.86
C LYS A 56 -2.57 0.93 -3.96
N PHE A 57 -2.09 2.12 -4.34
CA PHE A 57 -2.26 3.31 -3.53
C PHE A 57 -3.71 3.85 -3.53
N SER A 58 -4.48 3.61 -4.61
CA SER A 58 -5.92 3.93 -4.66
C SER A 58 -6.82 2.87 -4.04
N ALA A 59 -6.42 1.59 -4.10
CA ALA A 59 -7.16 0.44 -3.56
C ALA A 59 -6.19 -0.44 -2.73
N PRO A 60 -5.99 -0.09 -1.44
CA PRO A 60 -4.96 -0.69 -0.58
C PRO A 60 -5.09 -2.20 -0.36
N GLU A 61 -6.28 -2.77 -0.55
CA GLU A 61 -6.50 -4.23 -0.54
C GLU A 61 -5.65 -4.99 -1.57
N ASN A 62 -5.11 -4.31 -2.57
CA ASN A 62 -4.24 -4.91 -3.59
C ASN A 62 -2.75 -4.91 -3.21
N PHE A 63 -2.38 -4.37 -2.04
CA PHE A 63 -1.01 -4.52 -1.54
C PHE A 63 -0.75 -5.98 -1.19
N THR A 64 0.32 -6.54 -1.73
CA THR A 64 0.85 -7.82 -1.24
C THR A 64 1.74 -7.57 -0.02
N VAL A 65 1.98 -8.61 0.77
CA VAL A 65 2.93 -8.55 1.89
C VAL A 65 4.32 -8.06 1.43
N ASN A 66 4.77 -8.52 0.26
CA ASN A 66 6.05 -8.09 -0.31
C ASN A 66 6.06 -6.58 -0.67
N ASP A 67 4.93 -6.03 -1.13
CA ASP A 67 4.84 -4.59 -1.38
C ASP A 67 4.91 -3.78 -0.08
N LEU A 68 4.30 -4.28 1.00
CA LEU A 68 4.35 -3.64 2.32
C LEU A 68 5.77 -3.65 2.90
N LEU A 69 6.46 -4.79 2.82
CA LEU A 69 7.85 -4.92 3.25
C LEU A 69 8.77 -3.99 2.44
N LYS A 70 8.61 -3.94 1.12
CA LYS A 70 9.37 -2.99 0.29
C LYS A 70 9.10 -1.54 0.68
N LEU A 71 7.84 -1.19 0.95
CA LEU A 71 7.50 0.17 1.37
C LEU A 71 8.16 0.49 2.72
N ALA A 72 8.08 -0.43 3.69
CA ALA A 72 8.74 -0.34 4.98
C ALA A 72 10.26 -0.15 4.84
N ASP A 73 10.92 -0.95 4.01
CA ASP A 73 12.37 -0.88 3.76
C ASP A 73 12.78 0.48 3.19
N ILE A 74 12.09 0.96 2.15
CA ILE A 74 12.48 2.23 1.49
C ILE A 74 12.15 3.44 2.36
N THR A 75 11.12 3.37 3.21
CA THR A 75 10.74 4.48 4.10
C THR A 75 11.36 4.37 5.48
N ASP A 76 12.08 3.28 5.81
CA ASP A 76 12.62 3.01 7.15
C ASP A 76 11.50 3.13 8.22
N THR A 77 10.39 2.44 7.97
CA THR A 77 9.17 2.50 8.77
C THR A 77 8.78 1.09 9.21
N ASP A 78 8.24 0.95 10.43
CA ASP A 78 7.66 -0.31 10.87
C ASP A 78 6.50 -0.74 9.94
N VAL A 79 6.60 -1.96 9.40
CA VAL A 79 5.60 -2.52 8.49
C VAL A 79 4.22 -2.62 9.13
N GLU A 80 4.14 -2.79 10.45
CA GLU A 80 2.86 -2.87 11.16
C GLU A 80 2.07 -1.56 11.09
N LEU A 81 2.76 -0.41 11.11
CA LEU A 81 2.12 0.90 10.95
C LEU A 81 1.51 1.06 9.55
N ILE A 82 2.20 0.57 8.53
CA ILE A 82 1.73 0.57 7.15
C ILE A 82 0.53 -0.39 7.01
N TRP A 83 0.67 -1.59 7.57
CA TRP A 83 -0.35 -2.63 7.54
C TRP A 83 -1.66 -2.17 8.17
N GLU A 84 -1.63 -1.52 9.34
CA GLU A 84 -2.85 -1.04 10.00
C GLU A 84 -3.61 0.00 9.15
N VAL A 85 -2.90 0.88 8.44
CA VAL A 85 -3.52 1.84 7.51
C VAL A 85 -4.17 1.13 6.32
N VAL A 86 -3.48 0.14 5.75
CA VAL A 86 -3.97 -0.67 4.61
C VAL A 86 -5.19 -1.49 5.01
N LYS A 87 -5.08 -2.27 6.09
CA LYS A 87 -6.14 -3.11 6.66
C LYS A 87 -7.38 -2.29 7.01
N ARG A 88 -7.23 -1.12 7.63
CA ARG A 88 -8.34 -0.22 7.96
C ARG A 88 -9.09 0.24 6.70
N GLN A 89 -8.39 0.50 5.60
CA GLN A 89 -9.02 0.89 4.33
C GLN A 89 -9.64 -0.30 3.61
N ALA A 90 -8.94 -1.43 3.51
CA ALA A 90 -9.45 -2.66 2.90
C ALA A 90 -10.74 -3.16 3.59
N LYS A 91 -10.82 -3.04 4.93
CA LYS A 91 -12.05 -3.37 5.68
C LYS A 91 -13.26 -2.52 5.29
N LYS A 92 -13.06 -1.29 4.79
CA LYS A 92 -14.16 -0.43 4.34
C LYS A 92 -14.71 -0.86 2.98
N SER A 93 -13.88 -1.43 2.10
CA SER A 93 -14.31 -1.92 0.79
C SER A 93 -14.72 -3.40 0.79
N TYR A 94 -14.29 -4.16 1.81
CA TYR A 94 -14.58 -5.59 1.91
C TYR A 94 -16.07 -5.88 2.08
N LYS A 95 -16.61 -6.71 1.17
CA LYS A 95 -17.94 -7.29 1.30
C LYS A 95 -17.81 -8.71 1.84
N LYS A 96 -18.47 -8.98 2.97
CA LYS A 96 -18.48 -10.32 3.56
C LYS A 96 -19.04 -11.33 2.56
N ARG A 97 -18.27 -12.38 2.28
CA ARG A 97 -18.71 -13.50 1.45
C ARG A 97 -19.67 -14.37 2.26
N ASP A 98 -20.87 -14.61 1.72
CA ASP A 98 -21.81 -15.58 2.27
C ASP A 98 -21.53 -16.97 1.68
N ILE A 99 -21.24 -17.93 2.56
CA ILE A 99 -20.98 -19.33 2.21
C ILE A 99 -22.03 -20.28 2.81
N SER A 100 -23.12 -19.75 3.37
CA SER A 100 -24.13 -20.55 4.07
C SER A 100 -24.74 -21.64 3.17
N HIS A 101 -24.78 -21.39 1.86
CA HIS A 101 -25.23 -22.36 0.86
C HIS A 101 -24.30 -23.57 0.68
N LEU A 102 -23.02 -23.47 1.04
CA LEU A 102 -22.03 -24.56 0.97
C LEU A 102 -21.95 -25.38 2.27
N LEU A 103 -22.60 -24.91 3.34
CA LEU A 103 -22.54 -25.49 4.67
C LEU A 103 -23.86 -26.15 5.10
N LYS A 104 -24.85 -26.23 4.19
CA LYS A 104 -26.05 -27.00 4.45
C LYS A 104 -25.67 -28.48 4.39
N GLU A 105 -25.71 -29.15 5.53
CA GLU A 105 -25.68 -30.61 5.57
C GLU A 105 -26.95 -31.10 4.83
N GLU A 106 -26.78 -32.01 3.88
CA GLU A 106 -27.92 -32.74 3.32
C GLU A 106 -28.53 -33.51 4.49
N ASP A 107 -29.69 -33.05 4.97
CA ASP A 107 -30.52 -33.83 5.88
C ASP A 107 -30.74 -35.19 5.22
N SER A 108 -29.98 -36.18 5.70
CA SER A 108 -30.00 -37.54 5.20
C SER A 108 -31.28 -38.18 5.73
N GLU A 109 -32.33 -38.13 4.92
CA GLU A 109 -33.55 -38.95 5.10
C GLU A 109 -33.27 -40.44 4.84
#